data_AF-A0A2D8UPY3-F1
#
_entry.id   AF-A0A2D8UPY3-F1
#
_cell.length_a   1.000
_cell.length_b   1.000
_cell.length_c   1.000
_cell.angle_alpha   90.00
_cell.angle_beta   90.00
_cell.angle_gamma   90.00
#
_symmetry.space_group_name_H-M   'P 1'
#
loop_
_entity.id
_entity.type
_entity.pdbx_description
1 polymer ?
#
loop_
_entity_poly.entity_id
_entity_poly.type
_entity_poly.pdbx_seq_one_letter_code
_entity_poly.pdbx_strand_id
1 'polypeptide(L)'
;MAHKYLIIEAFNKAGEELKKQGLKKPSQQKRAELLSDFVDEKEELFLNERSYRDYYTDALKKAGKVEKDISIKQFKIIKGLANYLGYTTYQEFSAAYTKKEKGKLPLMIYNLQKEGRVVFIGVIILLIGIGMWSFTFIEDPKWMAWQEDHYEEAAFDKKLFNEGRLKIYNQDMIDNFKKVEVNCQTTFFDEKGRPKIWYYKKSDGELEYFTKPGLHPVVGETLKKITYYMINEHVCP
;
A
#
# COMPACT_ATOMS: atom_id res chain seq x y z
N MET A 1 12.97 -11.38 16.08
CA MET A 1 14.39 -10.94 16.06
C MET A 1 15.25 -12.02 16.65
N ALA A 2 16.43 -12.21 16.07
CA ALA A 2 16.77 -13.55 15.64
C ALA A 2 18.01 -14.13 16.35
N HIS A 3 17.88 -15.34 16.91
CA HIS A 3 18.99 -16.08 17.55
C HIS A 3 20.20 -16.23 16.62
N LYS A 4 19.99 -16.18 15.29
CA LYS A 4 21.07 -16.18 14.29
C LYS A 4 22.09 -15.08 14.51
N TYR A 5 21.67 -13.88 14.90
CA TYR A 5 22.62 -12.77 15.09
C TYR A 5 23.40 -12.91 16.39
N LEU A 6 22.78 -13.46 17.43
CA LEU A 6 23.44 -13.73 18.71
C LEU A 6 24.65 -14.66 18.52
N ILE A 7 24.44 -15.80 17.86
CA ILE A 7 25.52 -16.76 17.61
C ILE A 7 26.58 -16.21 16.64
N ILE A 8 26.18 -15.44 15.62
CA ILE A 8 27.13 -14.83 14.68
C ILE A 8 28.05 -13.82 15.38
N GLU A 9 27.49 -12.92 16.17
CA GLU A 9 28.28 -11.92 16.90
C GLU A 9 29.18 -12.57 17.95
N ALA A 10 28.71 -13.61 18.63
CA ALA A 10 29.53 -14.39 19.57
C ALA A 10 30.74 -15.03 18.89
N PHE A 11 30.55 -15.66 17.72
CA PHE A 11 31.65 -16.22 16.92
C PHE A 11 32.62 -15.15 16.39
N ASN A 12 32.13 -13.95 16.09
CA ASN A 12 32.98 -12.83 15.69
C ASN A 12 33.84 -12.35 16.87
N LYS A 13 33.24 -12.13 18.04
CA LYS A 13 33.96 -11.74 19.26
C LYS A 13 35.02 -12.78 19.66
N ALA A 14 34.66 -14.07 19.66
CA ALA A 14 35.59 -15.17 19.92
C ALA A 14 36.76 -15.19 18.92
N GLY A 15 36.49 -14.93 17.65
CA GLY A 15 37.53 -14.81 16.63
C GLY A 15 38.52 -13.68 16.92
N GLU A 16 38.04 -12.51 17.36
CA GLU A 16 38.91 -11.39 17.69
C GLU A 16 39.72 -11.62 18.98
N GLU A 17 39.14 -12.27 19.98
CA GLU A 17 39.85 -12.65 21.20
C GLU A 17 40.98 -13.65 20.92
N LEU A 18 40.71 -14.69 20.12
CA LEU A 18 41.72 -15.66 19.72
C LEU A 18 42.85 -15.01 18.89
N LYS A 19 42.54 -14.02 18.05
CA LYS A 19 43.56 -13.24 17.34
C LYS A 19 44.45 -12.45 18.30
N LYS A 20 43.87 -11.83 19.34
CA LYS A 20 44.64 -11.14 20.39
C LYS A 20 45.54 -12.09 21.16
N GLN A 21 45.16 -13.35 21.30
CA GLN A 21 45.98 -14.42 21.88
C GLN A 21 47.05 -14.98 20.92
N GLY A 22 47.20 -14.42 19.71
CA GLY A 22 48.26 -14.79 18.77
C GLY A 22 47.84 -15.73 17.64
N LEU A 23 46.58 -16.18 17.59
CA LEU A 23 46.08 -17.01 16.49
C LEU A 23 45.76 -16.15 15.26
N LYS A 24 46.63 -16.17 14.24
CA LYS A 24 46.45 -15.39 13.00
C LYS A 24 45.10 -15.63 12.29
N LYS A 25 44.63 -16.88 12.25
CA LYS A 25 43.36 -17.27 11.63
C LYS A 25 42.62 -18.31 12.49
N PRO A 26 41.82 -17.89 13.48
CA PRO A 26 41.08 -18.81 14.33
C PRO A 26 40.01 -19.56 13.52
N SER A 27 40.06 -20.89 13.54
CA SER A 27 39.09 -21.76 12.88
C SER A 27 37.71 -21.63 13.54
N GLN A 28 36.65 -22.05 12.85
CA GLN A 28 35.30 -22.10 13.44
C GLN A 28 35.28 -23.01 14.67
N GLN A 29 36.01 -24.13 14.60
CA GLN A 29 36.16 -25.06 15.72
C GLN A 29 36.76 -24.37 16.95
N LYS A 30 37.89 -23.66 16.79
CA LYS A 30 38.55 -23.01 17.93
C LYS A 30 37.68 -21.92 18.58
N ARG A 31 36.88 -21.22 17.78
CA ARG A 31 35.92 -20.23 18.29
C ARG A 31 34.78 -20.89 19.06
N ALA A 32 34.27 -22.01 18.57
CA ALA A 32 33.22 -22.76 19.21
C ALA A 32 33.70 -23.44 20.50
N GLU A 33 34.95 -23.91 20.56
CA GLU A 33 35.58 -24.41 21.79
C GLU A 33 35.58 -23.30 22.85
N LEU A 34 36.07 -22.11 22.52
CA LEU A 34 36.09 -20.97 23.45
C LEU A 34 34.69 -20.60 23.97
N LEU A 35 33.68 -20.62 23.10
CA LEU A 35 32.30 -20.33 23.49
C LEU A 35 31.69 -21.45 24.36
N SER A 36 31.99 -22.71 24.05
CA SER A 36 31.59 -23.87 24.84
C SER A 36 32.16 -23.77 26.25
N ASP A 37 33.48 -23.56 26.36
CA ASP A 37 34.19 -23.47 27.65
C ASP A 37 33.63 -22.32 28.50
N PHE A 38 33.41 -21.15 27.89
CA PHE A 38 32.87 -20.00 28.60
C PHE A 38 31.45 -20.23 29.13
N VAL A 39 30.57 -20.81 28.31
CA VAL A 39 29.18 -21.06 28.71
C VAL A 39 29.10 -22.14 29.78
N ASP A 40 29.94 -23.17 29.69
CA ASP A 40 30.02 -24.21 30.72
C ASP A 40 30.48 -23.61 32.06
N GLU A 41 31.53 -22.78 32.06
CA GLU A 41 32.05 -22.11 33.26
C GLU A 41 31.01 -21.15 33.90
N LYS A 42 30.23 -20.44 33.08
CA LYS A 42 29.32 -19.38 33.58
C LYS A 42 27.91 -19.85 33.89
N GLU A 43 27.39 -20.82 33.14
CA GLU A 43 25.98 -21.25 33.26
C GLU A 43 25.83 -22.70 33.75
N GLU A 44 26.97 -23.36 34.08
CA GLU A 44 27.04 -24.76 34.51
C GLU A 44 26.25 -25.67 33.54
N LEU A 45 26.50 -25.48 32.24
CA LEU A 45 25.84 -26.22 31.18
C LEU A 45 26.81 -26.50 30.05
N PHE A 46 27.26 -27.74 30.00
CA PHE A 46 28.07 -28.24 28.91
C PHE A 46 27.23 -28.45 27.65
N LEU A 47 27.63 -27.79 26.56
CA LEU A 47 27.17 -28.06 25.21
C LEU A 47 28.39 -28.26 24.32
N ASN A 48 28.45 -29.35 23.58
CA ASN A 48 29.60 -29.62 22.71
C ASN A 48 29.81 -28.50 21.68
N GLU A 49 31.06 -28.07 21.52
CA GLU A 49 31.63 -27.30 20.40
C GLU A 49 30.89 -27.50 19.07
N ARG A 50 30.66 -28.77 18.68
CA ARG A 50 30.01 -29.13 17.42
C ARG A 50 28.64 -28.46 17.27
N SER A 51 27.85 -28.41 18.34
CA SER A 51 26.52 -27.78 18.31
C SER A 51 26.60 -26.27 18.10
N TYR A 52 27.59 -25.59 18.67
CA TYR A 52 27.82 -24.16 18.42
C TYR A 52 28.16 -23.89 16.95
N ARG A 53 29.00 -24.75 16.35
CA ARG A 53 29.29 -24.68 14.91
C ARG A 53 28.07 -24.92 14.03
N ASP A 54 27.24 -25.90 14.39
CA ASP A 54 26.02 -26.20 13.64
C ASP A 54 25.07 -25.00 13.68
N TYR A 55 24.85 -24.41 14.86
CA TYR A 55 24.07 -23.17 15.00
C TYR A 55 24.66 -22.01 14.19
N TYR A 56 25.98 -21.82 14.24
CA TYR A 56 26.66 -20.77 13.50
C TYR A 56 26.52 -20.94 11.98
N THR A 57 26.72 -22.17 11.48
CA THR A 57 26.59 -22.49 10.06
C THR A 57 25.17 -22.25 9.56
N ASP A 58 24.17 -22.66 10.33
CA ASP A 58 22.77 -22.42 10.00
C ASP A 58 22.38 -20.95 10.10
N ALA A 59 22.96 -20.21 11.05
CA ALA A 59 22.78 -18.78 11.17
C ALA A 59 23.32 -18.04 9.94
N LEU A 60 24.52 -18.39 9.46
CA LEU A 60 25.11 -17.78 8.27
C LEU A 60 24.26 -18.00 7.01
N LYS A 61 23.71 -19.21 6.80
CA LYS A 61 22.79 -19.49 5.68
C LYS A 61 21.52 -18.63 5.70
N LYS A 62 21.11 -18.16 6.88
CA LYS A 62 19.88 -17.39 7.13
C LYS A 62 20.13 -15.91 7.39
N ALA A 63 21.39 -15.47 7.46
CA ALA A 63 21.75 -14.09 7.81
C ALA A 63 21.21 -13.06 6.81
N GLY A 64 21.13 -13.40 5.51
CA GLY A 64 20.59 -12.53 4.45
C GLY A 64 19.08 -12.63 4.22
N LYS A 65 18.34 -13.45 4.99
CA LYS A 65 16.90 -13.67 4.82
C LYS A 65 16.17 -13.15 6.05
N VAL A 66 15.43 -12.05 5.91
CA VAL A 66 14.78 -11.33 7.02
C VAL A 66 13.84 -12.24 7.82
N GLU A 67 13.09 -13.10 7.15
CA GLU A 67 12.06 -13.94 7.76
C GLU A 67 12.56 -15.25 8.38
N LYS A 68 13.80 -15.69 8.09
CA LYS A 68 14.31 -16.99 8.55
C LYS A 68 15.24 -16.85 9.75
N ASP A 69 15.01 -17.64 10.79
CA ASP A 69 15.85 -17.70 11.99
C ASP A 69 16.28 -19.14 12.34
N ILE A 70 17.26 -19.27 13.23
CA ILE A 70 17.60 -20.50 13.93
C ILE A 70 16.89 -20.55 15.27
N SER A 71 16.72 -21.75 15.84
CA SER A 71 16.20 -21.92 17.19
C SER A 71 17.25 -22.62 18.03
N ILE A 72 17.84 -21.90 18.99
CA ILE A 72 18.72 -22.48 20.01
C ILE A 72 17.81 -22.97 21.14
N LYS A 73 17.73 -24.29 21.32
CA LYS A 73 16.73 -24.92 22.20
C LYS A 73 16.91 -24.61 23.69
N GLN A 74 18.15 -24.40 24.13
CA GLN A 74 18.49 -24.28 25.55
C GLN A 74 18.65 -22.81 25.94
N PHE A 75 17.81 -22.36 26.89
CA PHE A 75 17.81 -20.98 27.38
C PHE A 75 19.15 -20.55 28.00
N LYS A 76 19.77 -21.43 28.79
CA LYS A 76 21.09 -21.18 29.40
C LYS A 76 22.17 -20.88 28.34
N ILE A 77 22.12 -21.52 27.17
CA ILE A 77 23.06 -21.26 26.06
C ILE A 77 22.83 -19.87 25.48
N ILE A 78 21.57 -19.47 25.29
CA ILE A 78 21.22 -18.12 24.83
C ILE A 78 21.73 -17.07 25.83
N LYS A 79 21.50 -17.30 27.12
CA LYS A 79 21.95 -16.43 28.21
C LYS A 79 23.48 -16.35 28.26
N GLY A 80 24.17 -17.48 28.21
CA GLY A 80 25.63 -17.54 28.21
C GLY A 80 26.26 -16.82 27.02
N LEU A 81 25.67 -16.94 25.82
CA LEU A 81 26.12 -16.20 24.64
C LEU A 81 25.88 -14.69 24.75
N ALA A 82 24.74 -14.27 25.33
CA ALA A 82 24.48 -12.86 25.60
C ALA A 82 25.48 -12.28 26.62
N ASN A 83 25.73 -13.03 27.71
CA ASN A 83 26.73 -12.71 28.72
C ASN A 83 28.13 -12.60 28.13
N TYR A 84 28.50 -13.54 27.25
CA TYR A 84 29.76 -13.49 26.53
C TYR A 84 29.90 -12.21 25.70
N LEU A 85 28.82 -11.70 25.11
CA LEU A 85 28.80 -10.43 24.40
C LEU A 85 28.77 -9.18 25.30
N GLY A 86 28.64 -9.36 26.62
CA GLY A 86 28.60 -8.28 27.60
C GLY A 86 27.18 -7.79 27.95
N TYR A 87 26.15 -8.58 27.63
CA TYR A 87 24.75 -8.27 27.96
C TYR A 87 24.23 -9.23 29.02
N THR A 88 23.47 -8.74 30.00
CA THR A 88 22.97 -9.59 31.10
C THR A 88 21.80 -10.47 30.65
N THR A 89 21.05 -10.01 29.65
CA THR A 89 19.92 -10.74 29.09
C THR A 89 19.92 -10.71 27.57
N TYR A 90 19.26 -11.71 26.96
CA TYR A 90 19.03 -11.73 25.52
C TYR A 90 18.21 -10.52 25.04
N GLN A 91 17.29 -10.02 25.88
CA GLN A 91 16.48 -8.86 25.55
C GLN A 91 17.34 -7.60 25.37
N GLU A 92 18.31 -7.38 26.26
CA GLU A 92 19.29 -6.28 26.14
C GLU A 92 20.10 -6.38 24.84
N PHE A 93 20.63 -7.57 24.53
CA PHE A 93 21.33 -7.81 23.27
C PHE A 93 20.41 -7.49 22.07
N SER A 94 19.19 -8.00 22.07
CA SER A 94 18.25 -7.84 20.96
C SER A 94 17.88 -6.37 20.71
N ALA A 95 17.71 -5.58 21.78
CA ALA A 95 17.43 -4.15 21.70
C ALA A 95 18.64 -3.37 21.15
N ALA A 96 19.84 -3.67 21.66
CA ALA A 96 21.08 -3.04 21.21
C ALA A 96 21.39 -3.35 19.73
N TYR A 97 21.19 -4.61 19.32
CA TYR A 97 21.42 -5.04 17.95
C TYR A 97 20.45 -4.37 16.96
N THR A 98 19.18 -4.26 17.32
CA THR A 98 18.15 -3.60 16.51
C THR A 98 18.50 -2.12 16.25
N LYS A 99 19.01 -1.42 17.27
CA LYS A 99 19.48 -0.04 17.13
C LYS A 99 20.70 0.06 16.21
N LYS A 100 21.64 -0.89 16.31
CA LYS A 100 22.84 -0.99 15.45
C LYS A 100 22.50 -1.29 13.98
N GLU A 101 21.51 -2.13 13.71
CA GLU A 101 21.06 -2.44 12.34
C GLU A 101 20.33 -1.27 11.67
N LYS A 102 19.43 -0.59 12.40
CA LYS A 102 18.76 0.62 11.90
C LYS A 102 19.77 1.72 11.52
N GLY A 103 20.90 1.81 12.22
CA GLY A 103 22.02 2.70 11.88
C GLY A 103 22.85 2.29 10.66
N LYS A 104 22.68 1.07 10.12
CA LYS A 104 23.31 0.60 8.87
C LYS A 104 22.41 0.76 7.64
N LEU A 105 21.11 1.00 7.84
CA LEU A 105 20.17 1.34 6.77
C LEU A 105 20.61 2.56 5.92
N PRO A 106 21.24 3.62 6.48
CA PRO A 106 21.81 4.71 5.67
C PRO A 106 23.11 4.32 4.92
N LEU A 107 23.83 3.28 5.36
CA LEU A 107 25.09 2.83 4.75
C LEU A 107 24.88 1.91 3.53
N MET A 108 23.78 1.15 3.50
CA MET A 108 23.44 0.32 2.34
C MET A 108 23.13 1.17 1.08
N ILE A 109 22.66 2.41 1.27
CA ILE A 109 22.46 3.40 0.20
C ILE A 109 23.80 3.97 -0.29
N TYR A 110 24.81 4.06 0.59
CA TYR A 110 26.12 4.65 0.25
C TYR A 110 27.01 3.73 -0.61
N ASN A 111 26.94 2.41 -0.40
CA ASN A 111 27.77 1.44 -1.14
C ASN A 111 27.22 1.06 -2.53
N LEU A 112 26.04 1.58 -2.92
CA LEU A 112 25.56 1.51 -4.30
C LEU A 112 26.21 2.59 -5.20
N GLN A 113 26.98 3.51 -4.60
CA GLN A 113 27.32 4.80 -5.21
C GLN A 113 28.72 4.87 -5.86
N LYS A 114 29.50 3.79 -5.91
CA LYS A 114 30.89 3.87 -6.39
C LYS A 114 31.09 3.55 -7.89
N GLU A 115 30.29 2.67 -8.50
CA GLU A 115 30.37 2.42 -9.96
C GLU A 115 29.04 2.58 -10.72
N GLY A 116 27.93 2.81 -10.00
CA GLY A 116 26.58 2.94 -10.59
C GLY A 116 26.12 4.38 -10.85
N ARG A 117 26.96 5.41 -10.69
CA ARG A 117 26.52 6.82 -10.80
C ARG A 117 25.90 7.15 -12.16
N VAL A 118 26.50 6.67 -13.25
CA VAL A 118 25.97 6.87 -14.61
C VAL A 118 24.69 6.07 -14.84
N VAL A 119 24.62 4.84 -14.35
CA VAL A 119 23.43 3.98 -14.46
C VAL A 119 22.26 4.58 -13.67
N PHE A 120 22.51 5.08 -12.46
CA PHE A 120 21.49 5.71 -11.62
C PHE A 120 20.98 7.03 -12.21
N ILE A 121 21.88 7.88 -12.74
CA ILE A 121 21.49 9.09 -13.48
C ILE A 121 20.66 8.71 -14.72
N GLY A 122 21.07 7.67 -15.46
CA GLY A 122 20.34 7.16 -16.61
C GLY A 122 18.93 6.67 -16.27
N VAL A 123 18.75 5.94 -15.16
CA VAL A 123 17.43 5.49 -14.68
C VAL A 123 16.56 6.67 -14.27
N ILE A 124 17.12 7.68 -13.59
CA ILE A 124 16.36 8.89 -13.23
C ILE A 124 15.93 9.65 -14.48
N ILE A 125 16.82 9.86 -15.45
CA ILE A 125 16.49 10.51 -16.72
C ILE A 125 15.42 9.72 -17.48
N LEU A 126 15.50 8.38 -17.47
CA LEU A 126 14.50 7.52 -18.08
C LEU A 126 13.14 7.65 -17.40
N LEU A 127 13.08 7.65 -16.06
CA LEU A 127 11.83 7.83 -15.31
C LEU A 127 11.24 9.23 -15.49
N ILE A 128 12.08 10.27 -15.51
CA ILE A 128 11.64 11.64 -15.82
C ILE A 128 11.17 11.73 -17.27
N GLY A 129 11.86 11.09 -18.22
CA GLY A 129 11.46 11.02 -19.63
C GLY A 129 10.11 10.33 -19.80
N ILE A 130 9.90 9.19 -19.15
CA ILE A 130 8.61 8.49 -19.13
C ILE A 130 7.52 9.37 -18.48
N GLY A 131 7.81 10.00 -17.35
CA GLY A 131 6.89 10.91 -16.69
C GLY A 131 6.50 12.10 -17.56
N MET A 132 7.47 12.78 -18.18
CA MET A 132 7.26 13.89 -19.10
C MET A 132 6.49 13.46 -20.35
N TRP A 133 6.72 12.24 -20.85
CA TRP A 133 5.96 11.69 -21.98
C TRP A 133 4.51 11.37 -21.59
N SER A 134 4.28 10.85 -20.38
CA SER A 134 2.92 10.61 -19.88
C SER A 134 2.11 11.90 -19.74
N PHE A 135 2.74 13.04 -19.42
CA PHE A 135 2.05 14.34 -19.35
C PHE A 135 1.47 14.79 -20.69
N THR A 136 2.02 14.34 -21.83
CA THR A 136 1.51 14.73 -23.16
C THR A 136 0.34 13.87 -23.64
N PHE A 137 0.01 12.79 -22.93
CA PHE A 137 -1.07 11.85 -23.31
C PHE A 137 -2.32 11.96 -22.44
N ILE A 138 -2.37 12.92 -21.52
CA ILE A 138 -3.59 13.18 -20.75
C ILE A 138 -4.50 14.01 -21.66
N GLU A 139 -5.44 13.34 -22.34
CA GLU A 139 -6.55 14.04 -22.98
C GLU A 139 -7.32 14.82 -21.91
N ASP A 140 -7.58 16.10 -22.19
CA ASP A 140 -8.38 16.91 -21.28
C ASP A 140 -9.74 16.25 -21.05
N PRO A 141 -10.23 16.19 -19.79
CA PRO A 141 -11.53 15.61 -19.52
C PRO A 141 -12.60 16.39 -20.28
N LYS A 142 -13.45 15.67 -21.03
CA LYS A 142 -14.62 16.24 -21.69
C LYS A 142 -15.68 16.61 -20.65
N TRP A 143 -16.43 17.67 -20.92
CA TRP A 143 -17.49 18.15 -20.04
C TRP A 143 -18.85 18.08 -20.74
N MET A 144 -19.92 18.11 -19.95
CA MET A 144 -21.29 18.26 -20.43
C MET A 144 -22.05 19.27 -19.58
N ALA A 145 -22.95 20.01 -20.21
CA ALA A 145 -23.81 21.00 -19.56
C ALA A 145 -25.27 20.78 -19.96
N TRP A 146 -26.19 21.12 -19.05
CA TRP A 146 -27.61 21.04 -19.33
C TRP A 146 -28.05 22.24 -20.19
N GLN A 147 -28.60 21.94 -21.36
CA GLN A 147 -29.14 22.90 -22.32
C GLN A 147 -30.64 22.65 -22.44
N GLU A 148 -31.44 23.55 -21.86
CA GLU A 148 -32.92 23.57 -21.89
C GLU A 148 -33.60 22.26 -21.46
N ASP A 149 -33.56 21.23 -22.31
CA ASP A 149 -34.17 19.92 -22.16
C ASP A 149 -33.20 18.72 -22.18
N HIS A 150 -31.90 18.88 -22.45
CA HIS A 150 -30.96 17.74 -22.46
C HIS A 150 -29.51 18.13 -22.12
N TYR A 151 -28.64 17.12 -21.97
CA TYR A 151 -27.20 17.35 -21.82
C TYR A 151 -26.51 17.40 -23.18
N GLU A 152 -25.62 18.38 -23.38
CA GLU A 152 -24.75 18.48 -24.55
C GLU A 152 -23.27 18.55 -24.12
N GLU A 153 -22.37 18.15 -25.02
CA GLU A 153 -20.92 18.33 -24.82
C GLU A 153 -20.59 19.82 -24.72
N ALA A 154 -19.82 20.18 -23.71
CA ALA A 154 -19.46 21.55 -23.41
C ALA A 154 -17.96 21.70 -23.20
N ALA A 155 -17.43 22.87 -23.51
CA ALA A 155 -16.09 23.25 -23.08
C ALA A 155 -16.06 23.50 -21.56
N PHE A 156 -14.86 23.45 -20.98
CA PHE A 156 -14.69 23.82 -19.58
C PHE A 156 -15.06 25.29 -19.34
N ASP A 157 -16.06 25.51 -18.50
CA ASP A 157 -16.46 26.84 -18.02
C ASP A 157 -16.36 26.89 -16.50
N LYS A 158 -15.49 27.77 -15.99
CA LYS A 158 -15.21 27.91 -14.56
C LYS A 158 -16.45 28.33 -13.75
N LYS A 159 -17.33 29.15 -14.31
CA LYS A 159 -18.55 29.63 -13.64
C LYS A 159 -19.54 28.48 -13.51
N LEU A 160 -19.82 27.77 -14.61
CA LEU A 160 -20.71 26.60 -14.60
C LEU A 160 -20.19 25.49 -13.70
N PHE A 161 -18.87 25.30 -13.64
CA PHE A 161 -18.23 24.34 -12.73
C PHE A 161 -18.47 24.70 -11.26
N ASN A 162 -18.24 25.95 -10.87
CA ASN A 162 -18.46 26.40 -9.49
C ASN A 162 -19.94 26.37 -9.08
N GLU A 163 -20.86 26.53 -10.03
CA GLU A 163 -22.31 26.42 -9.83
C GLU A 163 -22.80 24.97 -9.81
N GLY A 164 -21.94 23.97 -10.04
CA GLY A 164 -22.30 22.55 -10.11
C GLY A 164 -23.13 22.17 -11.35
N ARG A 165 -23.20 23.06 -12.34
CA ARG A 165 -23.96 22.89 -13.60
C ARG A 165 -23.13 22.26 -14.71
N LEU A 166 -21.80 22.30 -14.59
CA LEU A 166 -20.87 21.59 -15.46
C LEU A 166 -20.53 20.23 -14.87
N LYS A 167 -20.73 19.15 -15.64
CA LYS A 167 -20.49 17.77 -15.22
C LYS A 167 -19.45 17.11 -16.11
N ILE A 168 -18.78 16.09 -15.59
CA ILE A 168 -17.91 15.22 -16.40
C ILE A 168 -18.77 14.55 -17.47
N TYR A 169 -18.25 14.51 -18.69
CA TYR A 169 -18.92 13.91 -19.83
C TYR A 169 -19.38 12.49 -19.53
N ASN A 170 -20.65 12.22 -19.85
CA ASN A 170 -21.25 10.90 -19.77
C ASN A 170 -22.20 10.71 -20.95
N GLN A 171 -21.80 9.84 -21.89
CA GLN A 171 -22.56 9.52 -23.11
C GLN A 171 -24.01 9.12 -22.80
N ASP A 172 -24.24 8.30 -21.78
CA ASP A 172 -25.58 7.80 -21.43
C ASP A 172 -26.49 8.91 -20.88
N MET A 173 -25.93 9.95 -20.26
CA MET A 173 -26.69 11.13 -19.83
C MET A 173 -27.05 12.03 -21.02
N ILE A 174 -26.14 12.19 -21.99
CA ILE A 174 -26.42 12.94 -23.22
C ILE A 174 -27.50 12.23 -24.06
N ASP A 175 -27.37 10.92 -24.24
CA ASP A 175 -28.26 10.16 -25.12
C ASP A 175 -29.65 9.96 -24.51
N ASN A 176 -29.72 9.68 -23.22
CA ASN A 176 -30.92 9.13 -22.58
C ASN A 176 -31.50 9.99 -21.45
N PHE A 177 -30.84 11.06 -20.98
CA PHE A 177 -31.37 11.92 -19.93
C PHE A 177 -31.91 13.23 -20.54
N LYS A 178 -33.21 13.20 -20.87
CA LYS A 178 -33.94 14.32 -21.52
C LYS A 178 -35.17 14.70 -20.72
N LYS A 179 -35.44 15.99 -20.62
CA LYS A 179 -36.72 16.56 -20.20
C LYS A 179 -37.70 16.40 -21.35
N VAL A 180 -38.92 15.97 -21.05
CA VAL A 180 -39.95 15.69 -22.05
C VAL A 180 -41.28 16.24 -21.60
N GLU A 181 -42.11 16.60 -22.58
CA GLU A 181 -43.53 16.79 -22.35
C GLU A 181 -44.24 15.45 -22.47
N VAL A 182 -45.22 15.21 -21.60
CA VAL A 182 -45.96 13.95 -21.55
C VAL A 182 -47.45 14.23 -21.70
N ASN A 183 -48.16 13.27 -22.29
CA ASN A 183 -49.60 13.30 -22.53
C ASN A 183 -50.19 11.90 -22.38
N CYS A 184 -51.51 11.76 -22.60
CA CYS A 184 -52.21 10.48 -22.45
C CYS A 184 -51.79 9.36 -23.41
N GLN A 185 -51.05 9.69 -24.46
CA GLN A 185 -50.52 8.71 -25.41
C GLN A 185 -49.08 8.29 -25.05
N THR A 186 -48.48 8.91 -24.03
CA THR A 186 -47.10 8.64 -23.62
C THR A 186 -46.99 7.27 -22.94
N THR A 187 -45.96 6.50 -23.32
CA THR A 187 -45.67 5.21 -22.70
C THR A 187 -44.87 5.39 -21.40
N PHE A 188 -45.57 5.42 -20.27
CA PHE A 188 -44.97 5.66 -18.94
C PHE A 188 -44.26 4.45 -18.32
N PHE A 189 -44.63 3.23 -18.72
CA PHE A 189 -44.07 1.98 -18.19
C PHE A 189 -43.67 1.06 -19.33
N ASP A 190 -42.65 0.22 -19.12
CA ASP A 190 -42.32 -0.85 -20.04
C ASP A 190 -43.23 -2.07 -19.87
N GLU A 191 -43.07 -3.09 -20.71
CA GLU A 191 -43.84 -4.34 -20.68
C GLU A 191 -43.74 -5.09 -19.34
N LYS A 192 -42.71 -4.79 -18.53
CA LYS A 192 -42.47 -5.38 -17.20
C LYS A 192 -42.99 -4.48 -16.07
N GLY A 193 -43.67 -3.38 -16.38
CA GLY A 193 -44.19 -2.42 -15.41
C GLY A 193 -43.14 -1.51 -14.78
N ARG A 194 -41.92 -1.45 -15.34
CA ARG A 194 -40.86 -0.54 -14.85
C ARG A 194 -41.10 0.87 -15.42
N PRO A 195 -40.95 1.93 -14.60
CA PRO A 195 -41.15 3.30 -15.07
C PRO A 195 -40.12 3.65 -16.14
N LYS A 196 -40.58 4.31 -17.20
CA LYS A 196 -39.76 4.95 -18.25
C LYS A 196 -39.67 6.46 -18.08
N ILE A 197 -40.49 7.02 -17.19
CA ILE A 197 -40.55 8.45 -16.90
C ILE A 197 -40.35 8.68 -15.41
N TRP A 198 -39.57 9.71 -15.11
CA TRP A 198 -39.35 10.27 -13.79
C TRP A 198 -39.83 11.71 -13.78
N TYR A 199 -40.17 12.24 -12.61
CA TYR A 199 -40.67 13.60 -12.50
C TYR A 199 -40.05 14.35 -11.33
N TYR A 200 -40.05 15.68 -11.47
CA TYR A 200 -39.77 16.62 -10.40
C TYR A 200 -41.01 17.48 -10.18
N LYS A 201 -41.40 17.69 -8.92
CA LYS A 201 -42.52 18.56 -8.56
C LYS A 201 -41.96 19.89 -8.08
N LYS A 202 -42.23 20.96 -8.82
CA LYS A 202 -41.88 22.33 -8.43
C LYS A 202 -42.72 22.77 -7.22
N SER A 203 -42.27 23.85 -6.58
CA SER A 203 -42.94 24.44 -5.42
C SER A 203 -44.33 24.99 -5.73
N ASP A 204 -44.59 25.40 -6.97
CA ASP A 204 -45.89 25.88 -7.47
C ASP A 204 -46.87 24.73 -7.80
N GLY A 205 -46.40 23.48 -7.76
CA GLY A 205 -47.19 22.30 -8.07
C GLY A 205 -47.04 21.77 -9.50
N GLU A 206 -46.35 22.49 -10.39
CA GLU A 206 -46.05 22.00 -11.75
C GLU A 206 -45.11 20.79 -11.72
N LEU A 207 -45.28 19.90 -12.69
CA LEU A 207 -44.45 18.72 -12.86
C LEU A 207 -43.56 18.85 -14.08
N GLU A 208 -42.27 18.58 -13.89
CA GLU A 208 -41.32 18.38 -14.99
C GLU A 208 -41.02 16.90 -15.14
N TYR A 209 -40.98 16.40 -16.38
CA TYR A 209 -40.79 14.98 -16.67
C TYR A 209 -39.48 14.72 -17.37
N PHE A 210 -38.88 13.58 -17.07
CA PHE A 210 -37.56 13.16 -17.53
C PHE A 210 -37.57 11.70 -17.93
N THR A 211 -36.76 11.36 -18.92
CA THR A 211 -36.68 10.02 -19.53
C THR A 211 -35.80 9.02 -18.75
N LYS A 212 -35.12 9.46 -17.69
CA LYS A 212 -34.17 8.64 -16.93
C LYS A 212 -34.12 9.06 -15.45
N PRO A 213 -33.84 8.14 -14.50
CA PRO A 213 -33.64 8.51 -13.11
C PRO A 213 -32.38 9.36 -12.95
N GLY A 214 -32.33 10.16 -11.89
CA GLY A 214 -31.16 10.95 -11.56
C GLY A 214 -31.48 12.14 -10.68
N LEU A 215 -30.60 13.13 -10.73
CA LEU A 215 -30.82 14.43 -10.09
C LEU A 215 -31.33 15.43 -11.13
N HIS A 216 -32.23 16.32 -10.70
CA HIS A 216 -32.67 17.43 -11.51
C HIS A 216 -31.45 18.28 -11.93
N PRO A 217 -31.31 18.62 -13.23
CA PRO A 217 -30.07 19.19 -13.77
C PRO A 217 -29.73 20.59 -13.23
N VAL A 218 -30.75 21.37 -12.84
CA VAL A 218 -30.60 22.70 -12.23
C VAL A 218 -30.70 22.67 -10.70
N VAL A 219 -31.79 22.11 -10.15
CA VAL A 219 -32.06 22.10 -8.69
C VAL A 219 -31.16 21.12 -7.93
N GLY A 220 -30.73 20.02 -8.55
CA GLY A 220 -29.91 18.98 -7.91
C GLY A 220 -30.69 18.00 -7.01
N GLU A 221 -32.01 18.11 -6.94
CA GLU A 221 -32.85 17.18 -6.18
C GLU A 221 -33.12 15.87 -6.92
N THR A 222 -33.39 14.79 -6.19
CA THR A 222 -33.64 13.46 -6.78
C THR A 222 -35.00 13.42 -7.49
N LEU A 223 -34.99 12.95 -8.74
CA LEU A 223 -36.21 12.74 -9.52
C LEU A 223 -37.01 11.54 -8.99
N LYS A 224 -38.33 11.68 -8.91
CA LYS A 224 -39.25 10.66 -8.42
C LYS A 224 -39.75 9.79 -9.56
N LYS A 225 -39.91 8.49 -9.32
CA LYS A 225 -40.52 7.58 -10.31
C LYS A 225 -41.98 7.97 -10.56
N ILE A 226 -42.41 7.97 -11.83
CA ILE A 226 -43.83 8.18 -12.14
C ILE A 226 -44.68 7.02 -11.59
N THR A 227 -45.91 7.31 -11.18
CA THR A 227 -46.89 6.31 -10.68
C THR A 227 -48.22 6.49 -11.41
N TYR A 228 -49.06 5.44 -11.43
CA TYR A 228 -50.41 5.52 -12.00
C TYR A 228 -51.25 6.66 -11.38
N TYR A 229 -51.13 6.86 -10.06
CA TYR A 229 -51.80 7.97 -9.37
C TYR A 229 -51.38 9.32 -9.94
N MET A 230 -50.08 9.56 -10.11
CA MET A 230 -49.57 10.83 -10.64
C MET A 230 -50.01 11.08 -12.09
N ILE A 231 -50.12 10.01 -12.90
CA ILE A 231 -50.59 10.10 -14.29
C ILE A 231 -52.06 10.49 -14.31
N ASN A 232 -52.90 9.82 -13.53
CA ASN A 232 -54.33 10.12 -13.47
C ASN A 232 -54.60 11.51 -12.90
N GLU A 233 -53.84 11.95 -11.89
CA GLU A 233 -54.09 13.26 -11.26
C GLU A 233 -53.61 14.45 -12.12
N HIS A 234 -52.47 14.29 -12.82
CA HIS A 234 -51.76 15.43 -13.42
C HIS A 234 -51.53 15.37 -14.93
N VAL A 235 -51.69 14.21 -15.57
CA VAL A 235 -51.49 14.06 -17.02
C VAL A 235 -52.81 13.79 -17.74
N CYS A 236 -53.64 12.91 -17.19
CA CYS A 236 -54.91 12.46 -17.75
C CYS A 236 -56.00 12.38 -16.68
N PRO A 237 -56.43 13.55 -16.17
CA PRO A 237 -57.53 13.64 -15.20
C PRO A 237 -58.87 13.18 -15.76
#